data_AF-N6UN52-F1
#
_entry.id   AF-N6UN52-F1
#
_cell.length_a   1.000
_cell.length_b   1.000
_cell.length_c   1.000
_cell.angle_alpha   90.00
_cell.angle_beta   90.00
_cell.angle_gamma   90.00
#
_symmetry.space_group_name_H-M   'P 1'
#
loop_
_entity.id
_entity.type
_entity.pdbx_description
1 polymer ?
#
loop_
_entity_poly.entity_id
_entity_poly.type
_entity_poly.pdbx_seq_one_letter_code
_entity_poly.pdbx_strand_id
1 'polypeptide(L)'
;NPERADAWTGTLNATRPSPRCAQTNYLFFNNPAIEGSKDCLYLNIYVPVMDVLNNRCIQTETVMAGIHWGGFLAGGSDAGYLGPNYFMNRGVILVTFNYRLGIFGFLSTLDNAAPGNFGLKDQVMALKWIKQNIGSYGGNPEKVTIFGQSAGAASVHFHLVSKASNGEQFHNYVMQKIVL
;
A
#
# COMPACT_ATOMS: atom_id res chain seq x y z
N ASN A 1 -16.14 -2.39 7.20
CA ASN A 1 -15.08 -2.96 6.32
C ASN A 1 -14.78 -1.95 5.22
N PRO A 2 -13.64 -2.00 4.51
CA PRO A 2 -13.51 -1.22 3.28
C PRO A 2 -14.48 -1.75 2.22
N GLU A 3 -14.95 -0.85 1.37
CA GLU A 3 -15.82 -1.14 0.23
C GLU A 3 -15.14 -0.70 -1.05
N ARG A 4 -15.52 -1.34 -2.17
CA ARG A 4 -14.96 -1.01 -3.48
C ARG A 4 -15.35 0.44 -3.81
N ALA A 5 -14.39 1.23 -4.26
CA ALA A 5 -14.67 2.57 -4.76
C ALA A 5 -15.69 2.53 -5.90
N ASP A 6 -16.61 3.50 -5.91
CA ASP A 6 -17.56 3.68 -7.00
C ASP A 6 -16.83 3.93 -8.32
N ALA A 7 -17.43 3.46 -9.41
CA ALA A 7 -16.95 3.80 -10.74
C ALA A 7 -17.15 5.30 -11.00
N TRP A 8 -16.18 5.93 -11.64
CA TRP A 8 -16.28 7.33 -12.08
C TRP A 8 -16.28 7.40 -13.61
N THR A 9 -16.84 8.49 -14.14
CA THR A 9 -16.75 8.83 -15.57
C THR A 9 -15.65 9.86 -15.81
N GLY A 10 -14.96 9.74 -16.95
CA GLY A 10 -13.85 10.64 -17.31
C GLY A 10 -12.52 10.26 -16.67
N THR A 11 -11.57 11.19 -16.68
CA THR A 11 -10.20 10.95 -16.22
C THR A 11 -9.99 11.51 -14.82
N LEU A 12 -9.62 10.64 -13.87
CA LEU A 12 -9.23 11.04 -12.53
C LEU A 12 -7.84 11.71 -12.56
N ASN A 13 -7.73 12.90 -11.97
CA ASN A 13 -6.44 13.58 -11.84
C ASN A 13 -5.59 12.94 -10.73
N ALA A 14 -4.70 12.02 -11.10
CA ALA A 14 -3.80 11.30 -10.20
C ALA A 14 -2.37 11.90 -10.15
N THR A 15 -2.21 13.20 -10.43
CA THR A 15 -0.89 13.86 -10.47
C THR A 15 -0.40 14.39 -9.12
N ARG A 16 -1.24 14.36 -8.09
CA ARG A 16 -0.93 14.85 -6.74
C ARG A 16 -0.91 13.72 -5.73
N PRO A 17 -0.06 13.79 -4.70
CA PRO A 17 -0.10 12.83 -3.60
C PRO A 17 -1.48 12.81 -2.93
N SER A 18 -1.98 11.62 -2.66
CA SER A 18 -3.19 11.45 -1.86
C SER A 18 -2.93 11.81 -0.38
N PRO A 19 -3.96 12.26 0.36
CA PRO A 19 -3.84 12.48 1.79
C PRO A 19 -3.41 11.21 2.52
N ARG A 20 -2.52 11.34 3.51
CA ARG A 20 -2.26 10.26 4.47
C ARG A 20 -3.51 9.96 5.28
N CYS A 21 -3.57 8.76 5.88
CA CYS A 21 -4.61 8.45 6.84
C CYS A 21 -4.46 9.26 8.13
N ALA A 22 -5.59 9.62 8.73
CA ALA A 22 -5.65 10.36 10.00
C ALA A 22 -4.79 9.69 11.07
N GLN A 23 -3.83 10.42 11.61
CA GLN A 23 -2.81 9.90 12.52
C GLN A 23 -2.20 10.99 13.40
N THR A 24 -1.52 10.54 14.46
CA THR A 24 -0.65 11.39 15.27
C THR A 24 0.70 10.70 15.40
N ASN A 25 1.75 11.29 14.83
CA ASN A 25 3.03 10.60 14.64
C ASN A 25 3.96 10.70 15.85
N TYR A 26 3.65 9.95 16.91
CA TYR A 26 4.49 9.87 18.12
C TYR A 26 5.80 9.09 17.93
N LEU A 27 6.05 8.52 16.75
CA LEU A 27 7.28 7.76 16.49
C LEU A 27 8.50 8.65 16.25
N PHE A 28 8.29 9.88 15.75
CA PHE A 28 9.38 10.82 15.43
C PHE A 28 9.30 12.13 16.19
N PHE A 29 8.18 12.40 16.86
CA PHE A 29 7.92 13.69 17.47
C PHE A 29 7.38 13.49 18.89
N ASN A 30 7.86 14.33 19.81
CA ASN A 30 7.42 14.29 21.21
C ASN A 30 6.05 14.98 21.43
N ASN A 31 5.66 15.90 20.54
CA ASN A 31 4.34 16.56 20.57
C ASN A 31 3.79 16.78 19.13
N PRO A 32 3.50 15.70 18.40
CA PRO A 32 3.00 15.77 17.03
C PRO A 32 1.61 16.39 16.95
N ALA A 33 1.37 17.18 15.91
CA ALA A 33 0.03 17.57 15.51
C ALA A 33 -0.73 16.37 14.92
N ILE A 34 -2.06 16.42 14.96
CA ILE A 34 -2.90 15.51 14.20
C ILE A 34 -2.79 15.88 12.72
N GLU A 35 -2.55 14.88 11.87
CA GLU A 35 -2.47 15.06 10.42
C GLU A 35 -3.29 14.01 9.66
N GLY A 36 -3.47 14.22 8.36
CA GLY A 36 -4.13 13.28 7.47
C GLY A 36 -5.66 13.45 7.38
N SER A 37 -6.28 12.50 6.69
CA SER A 37 -7.72 12.49 6.40
C SER A 37 -8.32 11.11 6.70
N LYS A 38 -9.63 11.05 6.92
CA LYS A 38 -10.38 9.77 6.93
C LYS A 38 -10.55 9.22 5.51
N ASP A 39 -10.67 10.11 4.53
CA ASP A 39 -10.59 9.76 3.12
C ASP A 39 -9.12 9.67 2.70
N CYS A 40 -8.56 8.48 2.86
CA CYS A 40 -7.14 8.23 2.67
C CYS A 40 -6.82 6.93 1.92
N LEU A 41 -7.82 6.13 1.54
CA LEU A 41 -7.62 4.81 0.93
C LEU A 41 -7.29 4.92 -0.56
N TYR A 42 -6.07 5.40 -0.82
CA TYR A 42 -5.51 5.62 -2.14
C TYR A 42 -4.19 4.84 -2.28
N LEU A 43 -3.78 4.66 -3.53
CA LEU A 43 -2.51 4.05 -3.91
C LEU A 43 -1.79 4.91 -4.95
N ASN A 44 -0.47 4.77 -5.01
CA ASN A 44 0.39 5.40 -5.98
C ASN A 44 1.06 4.30 -6.82
N ILE A 45 1.18 4.53 -8.12
CA ILE A 45 1.85 3.63 -9.06
C ILE A 45 2.98 4.40 -9.71
N TYR A 46 4.18 3.85 -9.60
CA TYR A 46 5.39 4.40 -10.22
C TYR A 46 5.90 3.39 -11.24
N VAL A 47 5.93 3.83 -12.50
CA VAL A 47 6.35 3.02 -13.65
C VAL A 47 7.67 3.60 -14.19
N PRO A 48 8.72 2.80 -14.36
CA PRO A 48 10.01 3.29 -14.85
C PRO A 48 9.94 3.65 -16.34
N VAL A 49 10.33 4.88 -16.69
CA VAL A 49 10.48 5.33 -18.07
C VAL A 49 11.98 5.43 -18.37
N MET A 50 12.53 4.46 -19.10
CA MET A 50 13.96 4.42 -19.40
C MET A 50 14.27 4.78 -20.87
N ASP A 51 13.28 4.79 -21.76
CA ASP A 51 13.46 5.27 -23.12
C ASP A 51 12.83 6.67 -23.27
N VAL A 52 13.50 7.65 -22.66
CA VAL A 52 13.12 9.07 -22.72
C VAL A 52 13.13 9.60 -24.16
N LEU A 53 13.88 8.96 -25.06
CA LEU A 53 14.03 9.36 -26.46
C LEU A 53 12.90 8.82 -27.36
N ASN A 54 12.38 7.63 -27.10
CA ASN A 54 11.27 7.05 -27.88
C ASN A 54 9.94 6.99 -27.14
N ASN A 55 9.86 7.57 -25.94
CA ASN A 55 8.68 7.54 -25.07
C ASN A 55 8.17 6.11 -24.78
N ARG A 56 9.08 5.12 -24.80
CA ARG A 56 8.74 3.72 -24.51
C ARG A 56 8.97 3.43 -23.03
N CYS A 57 7.91 3.03 -22.33
CA CYS A 57 8.05 2.39 -21.03
C CYS A 57 8.77 1.05 -21.25
N ILE A 58 9.77 0.73 -20.41
CA ILE A 58 10.32 -0.63 -20.42
C ILE A 58 9.20 -1.58 -19.96
N GLN A 59 9.00 -2.67 -20.70
CA GLN A 59 8.26 -3.82 -20.21
C GLN A 59 9.06 -4.46 -19.07
N THR A 60 8.76 -4.05 -17.83
CA THR A 60 9.10 -4.84 -16.66
C THR A 60 7.85 -5.52 -16.16
N GLU A 61 7.93 -6.84 -16.05
CA GLU A 61 6.85 -7.63 -15.46
C GLU A 61 6.85 -7.58 -13.93
N THR A 62 7.92 -7.05 -13.31
CA THR A 62 8.12 -7.12 -11.87
C THR A 62 7.35 -6.03 -11.15
N VAL A 63 6.42 -6.43 -10.29
CA VAL A 63 5.61 -5.54 -9.46
C VAL A 63 6.04 -5.68 -8.00
N MET A 64 6.37 -4.56 -7.37
CA MET A 64 6.64 -4.49 -5.93
C MET A 64 5.55 -3.67 -5.24
N ALA A 65 4.77 -4.30 -4.37
CA ALA A 65 3.71 -3.68 -3.59
C ALA A 65 4.18 -3.44 -2.15
N GLY A 66 4.37 -2.17 -1.79
CA GLY A 66 4.95 -1.76 -0.53
C GLY A 66 3.92 -1.44 0.55
N ILE A 67 4.03 -2.12 1.69
CA ILE A 67 3.24 -1.86 2.89
C ILE A 67 4.07 -1.01 3.85
N HIS A 68 3.66 0.23 4.05
CA HIS A 68 4.42 1.15 4.88
C HIS A 68 4.44 0.70 6.36
N TRP A 69 5.52 1.06 7.04
CA TRP A 69 5.77 0.80 8.46
C TRP A 69 5.03 1.83 9.34
N GLY A 70 5.37 1.88 10.64
CA GLY A 70 4.88 2.92 11.55
C GLY A 70 3.97 2.43 12.67
N GLY A 71 4.22 1.21 13.15
CA GLY A 71 3.59 0.66 14.36
C GLY A 71 2.07 0.53 14.27
N PHE A 72 1.49 0.56 13.05
CA PHE A 72 0.06 0.68 12.82
C PHE A 72 -0.58 1.99 13.31
N LEU A 73 0.22 2.97 13.74
CA LEU A 73 -0.23 4.23 14.34
C LEU A 73 0.06 5.44 13.44
N ALA A 74 1.14 5.39 12.65
CA ALA A 74 1.58 6.46 11.76
C ALA A 74 2.14 5.87 10.46
N GLY A 75 2.34 6.70 9.45
CA GLY A 75 2.89 6.31 8.15
C GLY A 75 2.14 6.86 6.94
N GLY A 76 2.61 6.52 5.75
CA GLY A 76 1.96 6.91 4.51
C GLY A 76 2.55 6.19 3.30
N SER A 77 1.82 6.29 2.19
CA SER A 77 2.26 5.78 0.88
C SER A 77 2.98 6.83 0.02
N ASP A 78 3.07 8.07 0.51
CA ASP A 78 3.76 9.14 -0.19
C ASP A 78 5.26 8.90 -0.28
N ALA A 79 5.90 9.63 -1.21
CA ALA A 79 7.30 9.45 -1.52
C ALA A 79 8.25 9.75 -0.34
N GLY A 80 7.79 10.48 0.69
CA GLY A 80 8.56 10.71 1.91
C GLY A 80 8.70 9.46 2.79
N TYR A 81 7.75 8.53 2.72
CA TYR A 81 7.79 7.27 3.49
C TYR A 81 8.30 6.10 2.65
N LEU A 82 7.75 5.93 1.46
CA LEU A 82 8.08 4.84 0.56
C LEU A 82 8.10 5.34 -0.88
N GLY A 83 9.20 6.01 -1.23
CA GLY A 83 9.34 6.69 -2.52
C GLY A 83 9.95 5.87 -3.64
N PRO A 84 9.75 6.31 -4.89
CA PRO A 84 10.18 5.59 -6.08
C PRO A 84 11.69 5.73 -6.39
N ASN A 85 12.40 6.67 -5.77
CA ASN A 85 13.74 7.12 -6.19
C ASN A 85 14.76 5.98 -6.37
N TYR A 86 14.74 4.97 -5.49
CA TYR A 86 15.65 3.83 -5.59
C TYR A 86 15.14 2.70 -6.49
N PHE A 87 13.84 2.67 -6.78
CA PHE A 87 13.18 1.61 -7.54
C PHE A 87 13.13 1.90 -9.04
N MET A 88 12.95 3.16 -9.44
CA MET A 88 12.76 3.50 -10.87
C MET A 88 13.97 3.19 -11.73
N ASN A 89 15.17 3.23 -11.16
CA ASN A 89 16.41 2.86 -11.85
C ASN A 89 16.68 1.34 -11.86
N ARG A 90 15.75 0.53 -11.32
CA ARG A 90 15.90 -0.94 -11.19
C ARG A 90 14.92 -1.72 -12.06
N GLY A 91 14.14 -1.03 -12.90
CA GLY A 91 13.20 -1.68 -13.80
C GLY A 91 12.14 -2.48 -13.04
N VAL A 92 11.50 -1.88 -12.03
CA VAL A 92 10.35 -2.46 -11.32
C VAL A 92 9.21 -1.46 -11.27
N ILE A 93 7.97 -1.94 -11.34
CA ILE A 93 6.80 -1.12 -11.02
C ILE A 93 6.63 -1.13 -9.51
N LEU A 94 6.68 0.05 -8.90
CA LEU A 94 6.43 0.21 -7.48
C LEU A 94 4.98 0.64 -7.27
N VAL A 95 4.25 -0.09 -6.45
CA VAL A 95 2.94 0.31 -5.95
C VAL A 95 3.04 0.55 -4.45
N THR A 96 2.60 1.71 -3.98
CA THR A 96 2.49 2.03 -2.56
C THR A 96 1.04 2.38 -2.25
N PHE A 97 0.56 2.09 -1.05
CA PHE A 97 -0.84 2.36 -0.70
C PHE A 97 -1.02 2.63 0.78
N ASN A 98 -2.04 3.41 1.08
CA ASN A 98 -2.43 3.71 2.45
C ASN A 98 -3.34 2.60 2.99
N TYR A 99 -3.30 2.42 4.31
CA TYR A 99 -4.29 1.65 5.07
C TYR A 99 -4.65 2.43 6.34
N ARG A 100 -5.86 2.23 6.88
CA ARG A 100 -6.26 2.96 8.09
C ARG A 100 -5.36 2.64 9.27
N LEU A 101 -5.10 3.66 10.10
CA LEU A 101 -4.16 3.61 11.23
C LEU A 101 -4.87 3.85 12.56
N GLY A 102 -4.19 3.51 13.65
CA GLY A 102 -4.64 3.71 15.01
C GLY A 102 -6.06 3.17 15.24
N ILE A 103 -6.87 3.96 15.95
CA ILE A 103 -8.25 3.59 16.25
C ILE A 103 -9.09 3.38 14.97
N PHE A 104 -8.82 4.13 13.90
CA PHE A 104 -9.59 3.99 12.65
C PHE A 104 -9.31 2.67 11.92
N GLY A 105 -8.09 2.11 12.08
CA GLY A 105 -7.69 0.86 11.47
C GLY A 105 -7.90 -0.37 12.36
N PHE A 106 -7.82 -0.21 13.67
CA PHE A 106 -7.62 -1.36 14.57
C PHE A 106 -8.52 -1.37 15.80
N LEU A 107 -9.52 -0.48 15.89
CA LEU A 107 -10.57 -0.60 16.91
C LEU A 107 -11.28 -1.94 16.81
N SER A 108 -11.43 -2.64 17.94
CA SER A 108 -12.24 -3.84 18.05
C SER A 108 -13.12 -3.78 19.30
N THR A 109 -14.39 -4.14 19.14
CA THR A 109 -15.35 -4.36 20.24
C THR A 109 -15.49 -5.84 20.59
N LEU A 110 -14.73 -6.72 19.91
CA LEU A 110 -14.79 -8.18 20.07
C LEU A 110 -16.17 -8.80 19.77
N ASP A 111 -17.03 -8.05 19.07
CA ASP A 111 -18.32 -8.48 18.56
C ASP A 111 -18.48 -8.08 17.08
N ASN A 112 -19.69 -8.24 16.54
CA ASN A 112 -19.97 -7.94 15.14
C ASN A 112 -20.06 -6.43 14.83
N ALA A 113 -20.16 -5.55 15.85
CA ALA A 113 -20.26 -4.11 15.62
C ALA A 113 -18.94 -3.54 15.10
N ALA A 114 -17.81 -3.95 15.69
CA ALA A 114 -16.47 -3.66 15.20
C ALA A 114 -15.55 -4.87 15.41
N PRO A 115 -15.49 -5.82 14.47
CA PRO A 115 -14.69 -7.05 14.61
C PRO A 115 -13.17 -6.83 14.50
N GLY A 116 -12.71 -5.58 14.35
CA GLY A 116 -11.30 -5.25 14.22
C GLY A 116 -10.67 -5.46 12.85
N ASN A 117 -9.35 -5.21 12.81
CA ASN A 117 -8.47 -5.42 11.67
C ASN A 117 -8.90 -4.70 10.38
N PHE A 118 -9.52 -3.52 10.49
CA PHE A 118 -9.93 -2.72 9.34
C PHE A 118 -8.74 -2.31 8.47
N GLY A 119 -7.61 -1.94 9.08
CA GLY A 119 -6.37 -1.62 8.36
C GLY A 119 -5.85 -2.82 7.55
N LEU A 120 -5.83 -4.03 8.11
CA LEU A 120 -5.43 -5.24 7.36
C LEU A 120 -6.42 -5.55 6.23
N LYS A 121 -7.72 -5.32 6.44
CA LYS A 121 -8.73 -5.48 5.39
C LYS A 121 -8.56 -4.45 4.26
N ASP A 122 -8.10 -3.23 4.58
CA ASP A 122 -7.74 -2.23 3.57
C ASP A 122 -6.57 -2.72 2.71
N GLN A 123 -5.55 -3.30 3.36
CA GLN A 123 -4.42 -3.90 2.65
C GLN A 123 -4.85 -5.05 1.74
N VAL A 124 -5.76 -5.94 2.18
CA VAL A 124 -6.35 -6.99 1.32
C VAL A 124 -7.03 -6.38 0.10
N MET A 125 -7.80 -5.31 0.28
CA MET A 125 -8.48 -4.63 -0.84
C MET A 125 -7.49 -4.02 -1.82
N ALA A 126 -6.43 -3.37 -1.33
CA ALA A 126 -5.37 -2.82 -2.17
C ALA A 126 -4.66 -3.92 -2.96
N LEU A 127 -4.31 -5.05 -2.34
CA LEU A 127 -3.67 -6.18 -3.02
C LEU A 127 -4.57 -6.80 -4.09
N LYS A 128 -5.88 -6.91 -3.84
CA LYS A 128 -6.85 -7.34 -4.85
C LYS A 128 -6.93 -6.35 -6.02
N TRP A 129 -6.92 -5.05 -5.72
CA TRP A 129 -6.91 -4.02 -6.75
C TRP A 129 -5.64 -4.12 -7.61
N ILE A 130 -4.47 -4.28 -6.99
CA ILE A 130 -3.20 -4.42 -7.70
C ILE A 130 -3.25 -5.62 -8.64
N LYS A 131 -3.67 -6.80 -8.13
CA LYS A 131 -3.82 -8.01 -8.94
C LYS A 131 -4.72 -7.79 -10.17
N GLN A 132 -5.81 -7.05 -10.01
CA GLN A 132 -6.79 -6.82 -11.08
C GLN A 132 -6.37 -5.76 -12.10
N ASN A 133 -5.55 -4.78 -11.72
CA ASN A 133 -5.34 -3.57 -12.53
C ASN A 133 -3.89 -3.38 -12.99
N ILE A 134 -2.90 -4.02 -12.37
CA ILE A 134 -1.49 -3.73 -12.64
C ILE A 134 -1.04 -4.07 -14.07
N GLY A 135 -1.77 -4.96 -14.75
CA GLY A 135 -1.57 -5.28 -16.17
C GLY A 135 -1.69 -4.06 -17.08
N SER A 136 -2.59 -3.12 -16.77
CA SER A 136 -2.77 -1.88 -17.52
C SER A 136 -1.59 -0.92 -17.41
N TYR A 137 -0.69 -1.15 -16.45
CA TYR A 137 0.53 -0.37 -16.22
C TYR A 137 1.79 -1.10 -16.68
N GLY A 138 1.64 -2.23 -17.40
CA GLY A 138 2.73 -3.05 -17.91
C GLY A 138 3.29 -4.08 -16.92
N GLY A 139 2.72 -4.18 -15.72
CA GLY A 139 3.14 -5.16 -14.71
C GLY A 139 2.51 -6.54 -14.92
N ASN A 140 3.15 -7.59 -14.42
CA ASN A 140 2.59 -8.93 -14.48
C ASN A 140 1.84 -9.24 -13.17
N PRO A 141 0.50 -9.44 -13.20
CA PRO A 141 -0.28 -9.76 -12.01
C PRO A 141 0.10 -11.12 -11.40
N GLU A 142 0.82 -11.98 -12.14
CA GLU A 142 1.37 -13.25 -11.66
C GLU A 142 2.78 -13.13 -11.06
N LYS A 143 3.33 -11.92 -10.96
CA LYS A 143 4.66 -11.65 -10.38
C LYS A 143 4.63 -10.47 -9.40
N VAL A 144 3.62 -10.45 -8.53
CA VAL A 144 3.50 -9.42 -7.49
C VAL A 144 4.33 -9.83 -6.27
N THR A 145 5.22 -8.94 -5.82
CA THR A 145 6.01 -9.08 -4.59
C THR A 145 5.51 -8.10 -3.55
N ILE A 146 5.05 -8.58 -2.39
CA ILE A 146 4.73 -7.68 -1.28
C ILE A 146 5.96 -7.46 -0.40
N PHE A 147 6.14 -6.26 0.11
CA PHE A 147 7.26 -6.00 1.02
C PHE A 147 6.89 -4.96 2.08
N GLY A 148 7.56 -5.03 3.22
CA GLY A 148 7.35 -4.08 4.30
C GLY A 148 8.43 -4.15 5.38
N GLN A 149 8.46 -3.11 6.19
CA GLN A 149 9.37 -2.97 7.33
C GLN A 149 8.58 -2.84 8.64
N SER A 150 9.05 -3.39 9.77
CA SER A 150 8.37 -3.30 11.08
C SER A 150 6.88 -3.68 10.99
N ALA A 151 5.93 -2.79 11.29
CA ALA A 151 4.49 -3.02 11.13
C ALA A 151 4.09 -3.43 9.70
N GLY A 152 4.79 -2.93 8.68
CA GLY A 152 4.64 -3.37 7.30
C GLY A 152 5.15 -4.81 7.09
N ALA A 153 6.24 -5.20 7.74
CA ALA A 153 6.72 -6.58 7.72
C ALA A 153 5.77 -7.54 8.46
N ALA A 154 5.20 -7.10 9.60
CA ALA A 154 4.15 -7.83 10.29
C ALA A 154 2.90 -7.97 9.42
N SER A 155 2.53 -6.92 8.67
CA SER A 155 1.43 -6.97 7.68
C SER A 155 1.69 -8.00 6.58
N VAL A 156 2.91 -8.03 6.01
CA VAL A 156 3.32 -9.07 5.06
C VAL A 156 3.16 -10.46 5.68
N HIS A 157 3.61 -10.64 6.93
CA HIS A 157 3.43 -11.91 7.65
C HIS A 157 1.94 -12.28 7.83
N PHE A 158 1.10 -11.32 8.24
CA PHE A 158 -0.35 -11.55 8.34
C PHE A 158 -0.97 -11.96 7.01
N HIS A 159 -0.50 -11.39 5.89
CA HIS A 159 -0.99 -11.76 4.57
C HIS A 159 -0.59 -13.16 4.13
N LEU A 160 0.58 -13.66 4.55
CA LEU A 160 1.03 -15.03 4.30
C LEU A 160 0.15 -16.07 5.01
N VAL A 161 -0.32 -15.77 6.22
CA VAL A 161 -1.13 -16.73 7.01
C VAL A 161 -2.63 -16.57 6.81
N SER A 162 -3.09 -15.41 6.31
CA SER A 162 -4.50 -15.12 6.13
C SER A 162 -5.06 -15.73 4.84
N LYS A 163 -6.15 -16.50 4.95
CA LYS A 163 -6.93 -17.00 3.80
C LYS A 163 -7.53 -15.88 2.94
N ALA A 164 -7.61 -14.65 3.44
CA ALA A 164 -8.17 -13.53 2.69
C ALA A 164 -7.22 -12.96 1.62
N SER A 165 -5.93 -13.29 1.69
CA SER A 165 -4.87 -12.78 0.81
C SER A 165 -3.82 -13.81 0.39
N ASN A 166 -3.75 -14.96 1.06
CA ASN A 166 -2.80 -16.01 0.71
C ASN A 166 -3.31 -16.78 -0.53
N GLY A 167 -2.49 -16.82 -1.59
CA GLY A 167 -2.65 -17.74 -2.71
C GLY A 167 -2.98 -17.12 -4.08
N GLU A 168 -3.45 -15.88 -4.16
CA GLU A 168 -3.86 -15.30 -5.45
C GLU A 168 -3.31 -13.88 -5.71
N GLN A 169 -3.12 -13.09 -4.66
CA GLN A 169 -2.82 -11.66 -4.80
C GLN A 169 -1.32 -11.34 -4.90
N PHE A 170 -0.43 -12.23 -4.46
CA PHE A 170 1.03 -12.07 -4.54
C PHE A 170 1.76 -13.41 -4.53
N HIS A 171 3.04 -13.41 -4.95
CA HIS A 171 3.83 -14.63 -5.21
C HIS A 171 5.16 -14.63 -4.47
N ASN A 172 5.73 -13.45 -4.21
CA ASN A 172 6.97 -13.28 -3.46
C ASN A 172 6.76 -12.30 -2.31
N TYR A 173 7.63 -12.36 -1.31
CA TYR A 173 7.53 -11.50 -0.13
C TYR A 173 8.89 -11.13 0.45
N VAL A 174 8.98 -9.93 1.01
CA VAL A 174 10.17 -9.44 1.73
C VAL A 174 9.74 -8.81 3.05
N MET A 175 10.29 -9.32 4.16
CA MET A 175 10.00 -8.84 5.51
C MET A 175 11.28 -8.25 6.13
N GLN A 176 11.27 -6.96 6.45
CA GLN A 176 12.43 -6.27 7.01
C GLN A 176 12.19 -5.89 8.47
N LYS A 177 13.04 -6.38 9.38
CA LYS A 177 12.97 -6.09 10.82
C LYS A 177 11.57 -6.34 11.41
N ILE A 178 11.15 -7.60 11.42
CA ILE A 178 9.96 -8.01 12.18
C ILE A 178 10.33 -8.02 13.68
N VAL A 179 9.52 -7.36 14.50
CA VAL A 179 9.56 -7.52 15.96
C VAL A 179 8.19 -8.10 16.30
N LEU A 180 8.18 -9.37 16.67
CA LEU A 180 6.98 -10.10 17.11
C LEU A 180 6.70 -9.83 18.58
#